data_AF-A0A7X8X554-F1
#
_entry.id   AF-A0A7X8X554-F1
#
_cell.length_a   1.000
_cell.length_b   1.000
_cell.length_c   1.000
_cell.angle_alpha   90.00
_cell.angle_beta   90.00
_cell.angle_gamma   90.00
#
_symmetry.space_group_name_H-M   'P 1'
#
loop_
_entity.id
_entity.type
_entity.pdbx_description
1 polymer ?
#
loop_
_entity_poly.entity_id
_entity_poly.type
_entity_poly.pdbx_seq_one_letter_code
_entity_poly.pdbx_strand_id
1 'polypeptide(L)'
;MANLTSSLSGQKVKLREFDPTTIQRIKEGMYLVKIISETEITARKCDFYAGNCVDQQVADAFKQESKKLIKAAHLLQEYYESITRE
;
A
#
# COMPACT_ATOMS: atom_id res chain seq x y z
N MET A 1 -15.56 -5.00 -51.14
CA MET A 1 -15.43 -5.27 -49.69
C MET A 1 -13.98 -5.67 -49.43
N ALA A 2 -13.08 -4.69 -49.32
CA ALA A 2 -11.67 -4.94 -49.05
C ALA A 2 -11.50 -5.28 -47.56
N ASN A 3 -10.87 -6.43 -47.28
CA ASN A 3 -10.59 -6.93 -45.93
C ASN A 3 -9.64 -5.96 -45.20
N LEU A 4 -10.20 -5.20 -44.26
CA LEU A 4 -9.53 -4.15 -43.48
C LEU A 4 -8.89 -4.67 -42.19
N THR A 5 -8.47 -5.93 -42.12
CA THR A 5 -8.07 -6.57 -40.84
C THR A 5 -6.68 -7.21 -40.83
N SER A 6 -5.80 -7.00 -41.81
CA SER A 6 -4.49 -7.67 -41.86
C SER A 6 -3.27 -6.85 -41.40
N SER A 7 -3.42 -5.65 -40.82
CA SER A 7 -2.26 -4.76 -40.59
C SER A 7 -1.88 -4.44 -39.13
N LEU A 8 -2.41 -5.13 -38.12
CA LEU A 8 -2.10 -4.82 -36.70
C LEU A 8 -1.41 -5.95 -35.90
N SER A 9 -1.08 -7.09 -36.52
CA SER A 9 -0.57 -8.27 -35.81
C SER A 9 0.96 -8.45 -35.81
N GLY A 10 1.74 -7.38 -36.03
CA GLY A 10 3.20 -7.51 -36.26
C GLY A 10 4.12 -6.85 -35.24
N GLN A 11 3.73 -5.70 -34.67
CA GLN A 11 4.56 -5.03 -33.66
C GLN A 11 4.11 -5.50 -32.28
N LYS A 12 4.66 -6.62 -31.80
CA LYS A 12 4.80 -6.80 -30.35
C LYS A 12 5.55 -5.57 -29.87
N VAL A 13 4.85 -4.62 -29.27
CA VAL A 13 5.44 -3.51 -28.53
C VAL A 13 6.39 -4.19 -27.55
N LYS A 14 7.70 -4.12 -27.83
CA LYS A 14 8.71 -4.54 -26.87
C LYS A 14 8.57 -3.54 -25.74
N LEU A 15 7.85 -3.93 -24.68
CA LEU A 15 7.84 -3.18 -23.44
C LEU A 15 9.31 -3.02 -23.07
N ARG A 16 9.77 -1.76 -23.02
CA ARG A 16 11.14 -1.47 -22.58
C ARG A 16 11.25 -2.07 -21.18
N GLU A 17 12.12 -3.06 -21.02
CA GLU A 17 12.38 -3.62 -19.70
C GLU A 17 12.89 -2.48 -18.82
N PHE A 18 12.23 -2.30 -17.68
CA PHE A 18 12.70 -1.36 -16.67
C PHE A 18 14.08 -1.80 -16.21
N ASP A 19 14.95 -0.83 -15.93
CA ASP A 19 16.23 -1.17 -15.31
C ASP A 19 15.99 -1.81 -13.93
N PRO A 20 16.92 -2.62 -13.42
CA PRO A 20 16.74 -3.33 -12.15
C PRO A 20 16.39 -2.41 -10.97
N THR A 21 16.88 -1.17 -10.96
CA THR A 21 16.60 -0.18 -9.91
C THR A 21 15.14 0.24 -9.94
N THR A 22 14.60 0.52 -11.14
CA THR A 22 13.19 0.87 -11.30
C THR A 22 12.28 -0.29 -10.90
N ILE A 23 12.62 -1.53 -11.28
CA ILE A 23 11.87 -2.72 -10.84
C ILE A 23 11.88 -2.84 -9.31
N GLN A 24 13.03 -2.60 -8.68
CA GLN A 24 13.15 -2.67 -7.23
C GLN A 24 12.30 -1.60 -6.54
N ARG A 25 12.32 -0.36 -7.02
CA ARG A 25 11.47 0.73 -6.49
C ARG A 25 9.98 0.41 -6.61
N ILE A 26 9.55 -0.19 -7.72
CA ILE A 26 8.16 -0.63 -7.89
C ILE A 26 7.80 -1.68 -6.82
N LYS A 27 8.66 -2.68 -6.61
CA LYS A 27 8.43 -3.73 -5.60
C LYS A 27 8.36 -3.15 -4.19
N GLU A 28 9.27 -2.25 -3.85
CA GLU A 28 9.29 -1.56 -2.56
C GLU A 28 8.04 -0.69 -2.37
N GLY A 29 7.65 0.08 -3.39
CA GLY A 29 6.42 0.87 -3.36
C GLY A 29 5.17 0.00 -3.15
N MET A 30 5.05 -1.11 -3.88
CA MET A 30 3.93 -2.06 -3.69
C MET A 30 3.91 -2.65 -2.29
N TYR A 31 5.09 -2.99 -1.75
CA TYR A 31 5.20 -3.50 -0.38
C TYR A 31 4.76 -2.46 0.65
N LEU A 32 5.19 -1.20 0.50
CA LEU A 32 4.78 -0.11 1.39
C LEU A 32 3.27 0.11 1.37
N VAL A 33 2.64 0.14 0.19
CA VAL A 33 1.18 0.28 0.07
C VAL A 33 0.45 -0.82 0.84
N LYS A 34 0.93 -2.07 0.75
CA LYS A 34 0.36 -3.18 1.51
C LYS A 34 0.51 -2.97 3.02
N ILE A 35 1.71 -2.62 3.50
CA ILE A 35 1.97 -2.45 4.93
C ILE A 35 1.19 -1.26 5.50
N ILE A 36 1.06 -0.16 4.76
CA ILE A 36 0.22 0.99 5.15
C ILE A 36 -1.23 0.50 5.36
N SER A 37 -1.79 -0.22 4.38
CA SER A 37 -3.17 -0.74 4.47
C SER A 37 -3.37 -1.68 5.66
N GLU A 38 -2.45 -2.63 5.87
CA GLU A 38 -2.51 -3.55 7.01
C GLU A 38 -2.41 -2.82 8.36
N THR A 39 -1.57 -1.79 8.43
CA THR A 39 -1.41 -0.94 9.62
C THR A 39 -2.69 -0.18 9.95
N GLU A 40 -3.32 0.44 8.95
CA GLU A 40 -4.60 1.14 9.12
C GLU A 40 -5.75 0.20 9.52
N ILE A 41 -5.84 -0.98 8.88
CA ILE A 41 -6.83 -2.00 9.25
C ILE A 41 -6.63 -2.43 10.71
N THR A 42 -5.38 -2.62 11.12
CA THR A 42 -5.04 -3.04 12.49
C THR A 42 -5.40 -1.94 13.49
N ALA A 43 -5.14 -0.66 13.18
CA ALA A 43 -5.57 0.46 14.02
C ALA A 43 -7.09 0.47 14.23
N ARG A 44 -7.87 0.31 13.14
CA ARG A 44 -9.34 0.22 13.23
C ARG A 44 -9.81 -0.97 14.07
N LYS A 45 -9.13 -2.11 13.99
CA LYS A 45 -9.41 -3.28 14.84
C LYS A 45 -9.13 -2.98 16.30
N CYS A 46 -8.02 -2.31 16.62
CA CYS A 46 -7.73 -1.88 17.97
C CYS A 46 -8.83 -0.96 18.52
N ASP A 47 -9.28 0.04 17.75
CA ASP A 47 -10.40 0.91 18.16
C ASP A 47 -11.71 0.13 18.36
N PHE A 48 -12.01 -0.80 17.44
CA PHE A 48 -13.17 -1.68 17.57
C PHE A 48 -13.11 -2.51 18.86
N TYR A 49 -11.98 -3.16 19.15
CA TYR A 49 -11.84 -3.97 20.36
C TYR A 49 -11.87 -3.11 21.62
N ALA A 50 -11.23 -1.94 21.62
CA ALA A 50 -11.29 -1.00 22.74
C ALA A 50 -12.73 -0.60 23.11
N GLY A 51 -13.60 -0.41 22.12
CA GLY A 51 -15.02 -0.09 22.34
C GLY A 51 -15.87 -1.26 22.86
N ASN A 52 -15.38 -2.50 22.73
CA ASN A 52 -16.07 -3.72 23.16
C ASN A 52 -15.49 -4.33 24.45
N CYS A 53 -14.38 -3.79 24.95
CA CYS A 53 -13.76 -4.28 26.18
C CYS A 53 -14.57 -3.90 27.42
N VAL A 54 -14.80 -4.89 28.29
CA VAL A 54 -15.36 -4.66 29.64
C VAL A 54 -14.28 -4.17 30.60
N ASP A 55 -13.03 -4.63 30.42
CA ASP A 55 -11.89 -4.21 31.21
C ASP A 55 -11.30 -2.89 30.66
N GLN A 56 -11.23 -1.88 31.53
CA GLN A 56 -10.76 -0.54 31.18
C GLN A 56 -9.27 -0.51 30.83
N GLN A 57 -8.43 -1.30 31.50
CA GLN A 57 -6.99 -1.35 31.20
C GLN A 57 -6.75 -1.96 29.82
N VAL A 58 -7.50 -3.02 29.48
CA VAL A 58 -7.43 -3.63 28.15
C VAL A 58 -7.93 -2.66 27.07
N ALA A 59 -9.04 -1.94 27.34
CA ALA A 59 -9.54 -0.92 26.43
C ALA A 59 -8.50 0.19 26.18
N ASP A 60 -7.81 0.64 27.22
CA ASP A 60 -6.81 1.68 27.11
C ASP A 60 -5.54 1.20 26.41
N ALA A 61 -5.13 -0.06 26.59
CA ALA A 61 -4.04 -0.68 25.83
C ALA A 61 -4.34 -0.68 24.33
N PHE A 62 -5.54 -1.09 23.93
CA PHE A 62 -5.95 -1.06 22.52
C PHE A 62 -6.00 0.37 21.96
N LYS A 63 -6.52 1.36 22.72
CA LYS A 63 -6.52 2.77 22.28
C LYS A 63 -5.11 3.32 22.10
N GLN A 64 -4.19 2.97 23.00
CA GLN A 64 -2.80 3.38 22.88
C GLN A 64 -2.16 2.77 21.63
N GLU A 65 -2.42 1.50 21.36
CA GLU A 65 -1.88 0.82 20.19
C GLU A 65 -2.45 1.37 18.88
N SER A 66 -3.77 1.62 18.82
CA SER A 66 -4.41 2.31 17.69
C SER A 66 -3.71 3.64 17.35
N LYS A 67 -3.46 4.47 18.37
CA LYS A 67 -2.74 5.76 18.19
C LYS A 67 -1.33 5.58 17.63
N LYS A 68 -0.61 4.53 18.04
CA LYS A 68 0.73 4.24 17.49
C LYS A 68 0.64 3.79 16.04
N LEU A 69 -0.30 2.92 15.71
CA LEU A 69 -0.52 2.41 14.37
C LEU A 69 -0.92 3.53 13.39
N ILE A 70 -1.80 4.45 13.80
CA ILE A 70 -2.15 5.64 12.99
C ILE A 70 -0.90 6.48 12.67
N LYS A 71 -0.06 6.76 13.68
CA LYS A 71 1.20 7.49 13.47
C LYS A 71 2.16 6.73 12.55
N ALA A 72 2.27 5.41 12.72
CA ALA A 72 3.10 4.57 11.86
C ALA A 72 2.61 4.58 10.41
N ALA A 73 1.29 4.50 10.18
CA ALA A 73 0.71 4.59 8.85
C ALA A 73 1.04 5.93 8.17
N HIS A 74 0.95 7.05 8.90
CA HIS A 74 1.35 8.37 8.38
C HIS A 74 2.84 8.44 8.03
N LEU A 75 3.73 7.94 8.90
CA LEU A 75 5.17 7.89 8.62
C LEU A 75 5.50 7.03 7.39
N LEU A 76 4.83 5.89 7.25
CA LEU A 76 5.00 5.00 6.09
C LEU A 76 4.47 5.67 4.81
N GLN A 77 3.37 6.42 4.90
CA GLN A 77 2.82 7.18 3.79
C GLN A 77 3.79 8.30 3.36
N GLU A 78 4.36 9.05 4.31
CA GLU A 78 5.38 10.07 4.04
C GLU A 78 6.61 9.46 3.36
N TYR A 79 7.06 8.29 3.84
CA TYR A 79 8.17 7.56 3.21
C TYR A 79 7.82 7.10 1.78
N TYR A 80 6.64 6.51 1.58
CA TYR A 80 6.16 6.13 0.26
C TYR A 80 6.12 7.31 -0.71
N GLU A 81 5.64 8.47 -0.27
CA GLU A 81 5.65 9.69 -1.08
C GLU A 81 7.07 10.18 -1.38
N SER A 82 8.00 10.07 -0.43
CA SER A 82 9.39 10.50 -0.64
C SER A 82 10.14 9.68 -1.69
N ILE A 83 9.80 8.41 -1.86
CA ILE A 83 10.44 7.52 -2.86
C ILE A 83 9.72 7.53 -4.22
N THR A 84 8.53 8.12 -4.29
CA THR A 84 7.70 8.19 -5.51
C THR A 84 7.61 9.58 -6.11
N ARG A 85 7.93 10.64 -5.36
CA ARG A 85 8.09 12.00 -5.90
C ARG A 85 9.46 12.11 -6.58
N GLU A 86 9.44 12.26 -7.91
CA GLU A 86 10.61 12.65 -8.73
C GLU A 86 11.06 14.09 -8.46
#